data_AF-A0A419DDM6-F1
#
_entry.id   AF-A0A419DDM6-F1
#
_cell.length_a   1.000
_cell.length_b   1.000
_cell.length_c   1.000
_cell.angle_alpha   90.00
_cell.angle_beta   90.00
_cell.angle_gamma   90.00
#
_symmetry.space_group_name_H-M   'P 1'
#
loop_
_entity.id
_entity.type
_entity.pdbx_description
1 polymer ?
#
loop_
_entity_poly.entity_id
_entity_poly.type
_entity_poly.pdbx_seq_one_letter_code
_entity_poly.pdbx_strand_id
1 'polypeptide(L)'
;MVSSRIPKIHVVKIVKKWHISFMEAKEMAKPVYGRGKYQAHQNYIDYMGLIVKHPNFKGMPNATSENGKINWQVSSGKSTSFYKYYLERFEWWVKKANSLKVLGKGNSDDRFSITARLVSPTGYRPCRLCGKSQNVGYFYLNHVLTEYLNRETKTSLFSKKMPIDEAIKILSGIENEKQIEERLEKIFPERVDFFKKLGFSKEAFEKSNYIRSVYLSPGFMCNPPDRLDGFHDYCHLCRATKDPGRSPENLKSYLHDRRVFELWSDGDWLIADALYNSAGAGKCYICGKKLKKISPDHVGPLACGFKQLPLFLPTCGPCNSSKNRRMFLSDIEILIDYEKRTNESVASWQVQPLWDKYKLLVKNDRDAKELSDYMRAMQDFYLRTLYSLFENGYSEYLTTILHPEYALFKVKFDKLDSSDLTFASFSKTPINTKLRNSLSNRIIRIAFEELMLYQGKSIVDRKVRKIYVDNFSGKIDEVVTEAKKVPLSQDMKNWDKAIKANISSAKKESNISSLRSKKIDSKKYTALSKKLRQVFSILSGSTAIPLS
;
A
#
# COMPACT_ATOMS: atom_id res chain seq x y z
N MET A 1 64.10 14.66 -62.00
CA MET A 1 65.48 14.86 -61.52
C MET A 1 65.56 14.47 -60.06
N VAL A 2 66.61 13.72 -59.75
CA VAL A 2 66.93 13.03 -58.50
C VAL A 2 67.39 14.02 -57.41
N SER A 3 67.25 13.59 -56.14
CA SER A 3 68.24 13.79 -55.04
C SER A 3 67.90 14.90 -54.03
N SER A 4 68.09 14.79 -52.71
CA SER A 4 68.76 13.81 -51.84
C SER A 4 68.39 14.04 -50.37
N ARG A 5 68.19 12.93 -49.66
CA ARG A 5 68.48 12.58 -48.25
C ARG A 5 68.94 13.66 -47.24
N ILE A 6 68.37 13.58 -46.02
CA ILE A 6 69.03 13.88 -44.74
C ILE A 6 68.70 12.73 -43.75
N PRO A 7 69.64 12.31 -42.85
CA PRO A 7 69.68 10.97 -42.27
C PRO A 7 68.99 10.82 -40.91
N LYS A 8 69.07 9.58 -40.42
CA LYS A 8 68.33 8.91 -39.34
C LYS A 8 69.17 8.89 -38.04
N ILE A 9 68.49 8.68 -36.89
CA ILE A 9 68.98 8.10 -35.60
C ILE A 9 69.52 9.14 -34.57
N HIS A 10 69.22 9.18 -33.26
CA HIS A 10 68.72 8.20 -32.27
C HIS A 10 67.86 8.83 -31.14
N VAL A 11 67.01 7.96 -30.57
CA VAL A 11 66.22 8.05 -29.33
C VAL A 11 67.13 8.14 -28.09
N VAL A 12 66.74 8.90 -27.04
CA VAL A 12 66.80 8.49 -25.60
C VAL A 12 66.11 9.53 -24.68
N LYS A 13 65.10 9.05 -23.95
CA LYS A 13 64.56 9.45 -22.62
C LYS A 13 64.16 10.90 -22.33
N ILE A 14 62.85 11.17 -22.36
CA ILE A 14 62.16 11.98 -21.33
C ILE A 14 60.81 11.32 -20.99
N VAL A 15 60.84 10.37 -20.05
CA VAL A 15 59.66 9.93 -19.28
C VAL A 15 59.92 10.32 -17.84
N LYS A 16 59.53 11.54 -17.46
CA LYS A 16 59.31 12.01 -16.07
C LYS A 16 58.97 13.51 -16.08
N LYS A 17 57.79 13.87 -16.60
CA LYS A 17 57.22 15.21 -16.35
C LYS A 17 55.69 15.29 -16.43
N TRP A 18 54.99 14.19 -16.16
CA TRP A 18 53.52 14.13 -16.19
C TRP A 18 52.90 13.43 -14.98
N HIS A 19 53.54 13.50 -13.79
CA HIS A 19 53.01 12.82 -12.58
C HIS A 19 53.10 13.61 -11.29
N ILE A 20 53.23 14.94 -11.34
CA ILE A 20 53.12 15.79 -10.13
C ILE A 20 52.45 17.13 -10.52
N SER A 21 51.14 17.12 -10.70
CA SER A 21 50.24 18.30 -10.63
C SER A 21 48.77 17.87 -10.86
N PHE A 22 48.29 16.88 -10.11
CA PHE A 22 46.86 16.52 -10.04
C PHE A 22 46.44 16.23 -8.59
N MET A 23 47.04 16.96 -7.65
CA MET A 23 46.59 17.03 -6.25
C MET A 23 46.28 18.47 -5.86
N GLU A 24 45.69 19.23 -6.77
CA GLU A 24 44.96 20.45 -6.42
C GLU A 24 43.49 20.08 -6.16
N ALA A 25 42.96 20.63 -5.08
CA ALA A 25 41.71 20.26 -4.44
C ALA A 25 40.55 20.14 -5.43
N LYS A 26 40.03 18.91 -5.62
CA LYS A 26 38.63 18.75 -6.01
C LYS A 26 37.79 19.33 -4.89
N GLU A 27 37.28 20.55 -5.06
CA GLU A 27 36.06 20.97 -4.37
C GLU A 27 35.00 19.90 -4.66
N MET A 28 34.76 19.02 -3.69
CA MET A 28 33.70 18.04 -3.79
C MET A 28 32.39 18.83 -3.80
N ALA A 29 31.74 18.90 -4.97
CA ALA A 29 30.44 19.54 -5.12
C ALA A 29 29.51 19.12 -3.97
N LYS A 30 28.92 20.09 -3.27
CA LYS A 30 28.07 19.84 -2.09
C LYS A 30 27.01 18.79 -2.44
N PRO A 31 26.81 17.75 -1.61
CA PRO A 31 25.83 16.70 -1.91
C PRO A 31 24.43 17.28 -2.09
N VAL A 32 23.80 17.02 -3.24
CA VAL A 32 22.43 17.46 -3.51
C VAL A 32 21.43 16.49 -2.87
N TYR A 33 20.49 17.02 -2.10
CA TYR A 33 19.40 16.27 -1.48
C TYR A 33 18.07 16.62 -2.18
N GLY A 34 17.48 15.67 -2.92
CA GLY A 34 16.31 15.90 -3.79
C GLY A 34 15.51 14.62 -4.07
N ARG A 35 14.22 14.73 -4.41
CA ARG A 35 13.39 13.58 -4.83
C ARG A 35 12.53 14.02 -6.01
N GLY A 36 12.79 13.45 -7.17
CA GLY A 36 12.18 13.89 -8.42
C GLY A 36 12.47 15.37 -8.67
N LYS A 37 11.42 16.17 -8.91
CA LYS A 37 11.50 17.59 -9.25
C LYS A 37 11.72 18.56 -8.08
N TYR A 38 11.80 18.08 -6.84
CA TYR A 38 11.93 18.96 -5.67
C TYR A 38 13.32 18.82 -5.03
N GLN A 39 14.01 19.95 -4.90
CA GLN A 39 15.20 20.09 -4.07
C GLN A 39 14.79 20.24 -2.59
N ALA A 40 15.63 19.73 -1.69
CA ALA A 40 15.42 19.90 -0.25
C ALA A 40 15.77 21.32 0.17
N HIS A 41 14.94 21.88 1.06
CA HIS A 41 15.20 23.17 1.67
C HIS A 41 16.46 23.15 2.55
N GLN A 42 17.20 24.26 2.60
CA GLN A 42 18.48 24.35 3.33
C GLN A 42 18.34 23.96 4.82
N ASN A 43 17.35 24.52 5.53
CA ASN A 43 17.06 24.12 6.92
C ASN A 43 16.95 22.60 7.13
N TYR A 44 16.38 21.88 6.17
CA TYR A 44 16.29 20.42 6.24
C TYR A 44 17.65 19.75 6.07
N ILE A 45 18.48 20.25 5.15
CA ILE A 45 19.86 19.77 4.98
C ILE A 45 20.70 20.03 6.24
N ASP A 46 20.57 21.22 6.85
CA ASP A 46 21.27 21.56 8.09
C ASP A 46 20.83 20.65 9.24
N TYR A 47 19.52 20.40 9.34
CA TYR A 47 18.96 19.44 10.29
C TYR A 47 19.49 18.01 10.07
N MET A 48 19.62 17.57 8.82
CA MET A 48 20.24 16.27 8.53
C MET A 48 21.66 16.19 9.09
N GLY A 49 22.45 17.24 8.87
CA GLY A 49 23.81 17.36 9.41
C GLY A 49 23.86 17.32 10.94
N LEU A 50 22.93 18.02 11.60
CA LEU A 50 22.79 17.99 13.06
C LEU A 50 22.48 16.58 13.56
N ILE A 51 21.50 15.90 12.96
CA ILE A 51 21.02 14.60 13.45
C ILE A 51 22.11 13.53 13.37
N VAL A 52 22.84 13.47 12.25
CA VAL A 52 23.91 12.48 12.05
C VAL A 52 25.03 12.63 13.08
N LYS A 53 25.32 13.86 13.50
CA LYS A 53 26.36 14.16 14.50
C LYS A 53 25.85 14.07 15.93
N HIS A 54 24.53 14.00 16.14
CA HIS A 54 23.95 14.08 17.47
C HIS A 54 24.16 12.77 18.27
N PRO A 55 24.54 12.84 19.56
CA PRO A 55 24.78 11.66 20.40
C PRO A 55 23.62 10.66 20.44
N ASN A 56 22.38 11.15 20.37
CA ASN A 56 21.17 10.31 20.33
C ASN A 56 21.17 9.30 19.18
N PHE A 57 21.84 9.60 18.06
CA PHE A 57 21.93 8.77 16.86
C PHE A 57 23.30 8.11 16.70
N LYS A 58 24.15 8.12 17.74
CA LYS A 58 25.46 7.44 17.72
C LYS A 58 25.30 5.97 17.34
N GLY A 59 26.16 5.52 16.43
CA GLY A 59 26.16 4.14 15.93
C GLY A 59 25.01 3.81 14.97
N MET A 60 24.26 4.81 14.47
CA MET A 60 23.23 4.60 13.46
C MET A 60 23.84 3.99 12.18
N PRO A 61 23.39 2.80 11.76
CA PRO A 61 23.97 2.13 10.60
C PRO A 61 23.77 2.93 9.32
N ASN A 62 24.86 3.03 8.54
CA ASN A 62 24.90 3.75 7.27
C ASN A 62 24.32 5.17 7.37
N ALA A 63 24.71 5.93 8.40
CA ALA A 63 24.29 7.33 8.54
C ALA A 63 24.93 8.25 7.48
N THR A 64 26.21 7.98 7.16
CA THR A 64 27.01 8.67 6.14
C THR A 64 27.71 7.66 5.24
N SER A 65 27.75 7.90 3.93
CA SER A 65 28.57 7.14 3.00
C SER A 65 30.04 7.57 3.03
N GLU A 66 30.90 6.77 2.40
CA GLU A 66 32.35 7.00 2.30
C GLU A 66 32.71 8.37 1.71
N ASN A 67 31.89 8.91 0.82
CA ASN A 67 32.07 10.24 0.23
C ASN A 67 31.49 11.40 1.07
N GLY A 68 31.12 11.15 2.34
CA GLY A 68 30.59 12.16 3.26
C GLY A 68 29.11 12.54 3.04
N LYS A 69 28.41 11.95 2.06
CA LYS A 69 26.98 12.18 1.85
C LYS A 69 26.15 11.52 2.96
N ILE A 70 25.14 12.22 3.46
CA ILE A 70 24.22 11.69 4.47
C ILE A 70 23.23 10.73 3.81
N ASN A 71 23.22 9.50 4.27
CA ASN A 71 22.27 8.48 3.85
C ASN A 71 21.00 8.62 4.68
N TRP A 72 20.13 9.54 4.31
CA TRP A 72 18.93 9.83 5.09
C TRP A 72 17.91 8.68 5.12
N GLN A 73 17.85 7.90 4.03
CA GLN A 73 16.80 6.91 3.81
C GLN A 73 17.40 5.52 3.52
N VAL A 74 16.71 4.50 4.00
CA VAL A 74 16.91 3.10 3.63
C VAL A 74 15.57 2.51 3.18
N SER A 75 15.59 1.36 2.51
CA SER A 75 14.40 0.75 1.93
C SER A 75 14.20 -0.67 2.44
N SER A 76 12.96 -1.00 2.80
CA SER A 76 12.53 -2.37 3.12
C SER A 76 12.46 -3.30 1.89
N GLY A 77 12.64 -2.77 0.68
CA GLY A 77 12.65 -3.55 -0.54
C GLY A 77 13.88 -4.47 -0.62
N LYS A 78 13.66 -5.79 -0.52
CA LYS A 78 14.71 -6.82 -0.46
C LYS A 78 15.68 -6.84 -1.64
N SER A 79 15.25 -6.34 -2.79
CA SER A 79 16.06 -6.22 -4.01
C SER A 79 16.90 -4.95 -4.08
N THR A 80 16.78 -4.04 -3.12
CA THR A 80 17.55 -2.80 -3.09
C THR A 80 18.88 -3.02 -2.39
N SER A 81 19.95 -2.39 -2.89
CA SER A 81 21.26 -2.35 -2.21
C SER A 81 21.20 -1.72 -0.81
N PHE A 82 20.12 -1.01 -0.50
CA PHE A 82 19.85 -0.41 0.80
C PHE A 82 19.13 -1.33 1.80
N TYR A 83 18.73 -2.55 1.39
CA TYR A 83 17.99 -3.46 2.27
C TYR A 83 18.81 -3.96 3.46
N LYS A 84 20.11 -4.23 3.27
CA LYS A 84 20.99 -4.63 4.38
C LYS A 84 21.01 -3.56 5.49
N TYR A 85 21.10 -2.29 5.10
CA TYR A 85 21.08 -1.16 6.02
C TYR A 85 19.70 -0.95 6.67
N TYR A 86 18.62 -1.35 6.00
CA TYR A 86 17.28 -1.36 6.61
C TYR A 86 17.23 -2.31 7.81
N LEU A 87 17.74 -3.54 7.67
CA LEU A 87 17.78 -4.51 8.76
C LEU A 87 18.68 -4.04 9.91
N GLU A 88 19.86 -3.52 9.59
CA GLU A 88 20.77 -2.97 10.61
C GLU A 88 20.13 -1.80 11.38
N ARG A 89 19.45 -0.88 10.67
CA ARG A 89 18.72 0.22 11.33
C ARG A 89 17.54 -0.28 12.15
N PHE A 90 16.84 -1.31 11.69
CA PHE A 90 15.77 -1.93 12.47
C PHE A 90 16.31 -2.39 13.83
N GLU A 91 17.41 -3.15 13.84
CA GLU A 91 18.06 -3.60 15.08
C GLU A 91 18.58 -2.44 15.93
N TRP A 92 19.11 -1.39 15.31
CA TRP A 92 19.50 -0.17 16.03
C TRP A 92 18.29 0.47 16.74
N TRP A 93 17.14 0.57 16.07
CA TRP A 93 15.91 1.09 16.66
C TRP A 93 15.38 0.20 17.79
N VAL A 94 15.48 -1.13 17.67
CA VAL A 94 15.16 -2.06 18.77
C VAL A 94 16.05 -1.78 19.98
N LYS A 95 17.38 -1.70 19.79
CA LYS A 95 18.34 -1.43 20.86
C LYS A 95 18.09 -0.06 21.50
N LYS A 96 17.80 0.96 20.69
CA LYS A 96 17.49 2.30 21.19
C LYS A 96 16.20 2.29 22.01
N ALA A 97 15.14 1.65 21.53
CA ALA A 97 13.89 1.50 22.27
C ALA A 97 14.08 0.76 23.59
N ASN A 98 14.88 -0.31 23.60
CA ASN A 98 15.25 -1.04 24.82
C ASN A 98 15.99 -0.13 25.81
N SER A 99 16.95 0.68 25.35
CA SER A 99 17.72 1.59 26.21
C SER A 99 16.85 2.66 26.88
N LEU A 100 15.77 3.07 26.21
CA LEU A 100 14.79 4.02 26.74
C LEU A 100 13.66 3.33 27.53
N LYS A 101 13.75 2.00 27.73
CA LYS A 101 12.73 1.19 28.42
C LYS A 101 11.32 1.34 27.81
N VAL A 102 11.22 1.60 26.50
CA VAL A 102 9.92 1.63 25.81
C VAL A 102 9.40 0.19 25.75
N LEU A 103 8.17 -0.03 26.23
CA LEU A 103 7.54 -1.35 26.30
C LEU A 103 7.33 -1.97 24.90
N GLY A 104 7.27 -3.30 24.84
CA GLY A 104 7.04 -4.07 23.61
C GLY A 104 8.28 -4.81 23.07
N LYS A 105 8.12 -5.50 21.93
CA LYS A 105 9.19 -6.24 21.23
C LYS A 105 9.27 -5.77 19.78
N GLY A 106 10.48 -5.65 19.24
CA GLY A 106 10.66 -5.15 17.87
C GLY A 106 10.04 -3.76 17.70
N ASN A 107 9.14 -3.62 16.72
CA ASN A 107 8.33 -2.42 16.50
C ASN A 107 6.83 -2.63 16.84
N SER A 108 6.51 -3.47 17.84
CA SER A 108 5.12 -3.60 18.31
C SER A 108 4.63 -2.27 18.93
N ASP A 109 3.31 -2.06 18.99
CA ASP A 109 2.69 -1.01 19.83
C ASP A 109 3.26 0.42 19.65
N ASP A 110 3.52 0.82 18.41
CA ASP A 110 4.10 2.14 18.06
C ASP A 110 5.48 2.40 18.69
N ARG A 111 6.19 1.36 19.14
CA ARG A 111 7.44 1.45 19.90
C ARG A 111 8.52 2.28 19.22
N PHE A 112 8.74 2.11 17.91
CA PHE A 112 9.72 2.95 17.21
C PHE A 112 9.24 4.39 17.04
N SER A 113 7.93 4.61 16.86
CA SER A 113 7.35 5.95 16.78
C SER A 113 7.50 6.72 18.09
N ILE A 114 7.30 6.05 19.23
CA ILE A 114 7.55 6.59 20.57
C ILE A 114 9.04 6.90 20.73
N THR A 115 9.90 5.93 20.41
CA THR A 115 11.35 6.06 20.50
C THR A 115 11.86 7.24 19.67
N ALA A 116 11.41 7.39 18.41
CA ALA A 116 11.81 8.48 17.53
C ALA A 116 11.48 9.86 18.11
N ARG A 117 10.34 10.00 18.79
CA ARG A 117 9.95 11.26 19.45
C ARG A 117 10.79 11.53 20.69
N LEU A 118 11.06 10.50 21.51
CA LEU A 118 11.90 10.60 22.70
C LEU A 118 13.37 10.97 22.38
N VAL A 119 13.92 10.43 21.29
CA VAL A 119 15.32 10.69 20.90
C VAL A 119 15.49 11.92 20.01
N SER A 120 14.40 12.54 19.58
CA SER A 120 14.46 13.76 18.76
C SER A 120 15.16 14.87 19.54
N PRO A 121 16.32 15.40 19.08
CA PRO A 121 17.16 16.28 19.89
C PRO A 121 16.46 17.56 20.35
N THR A 122 15.61 18.10 19.49
CA THR A 122 14.93 19.37 19.72
C THR A 122 13.42 19.20 19.91
N GLY A 123 12.86 18.01 19.67
CA GLY A 123 11.40 17.80 19.57
C GLY A 123 10.77 18.43 18.32
N TYR A 124 11.55 19.11 17.48
CA TYR A 124 11.11 19.82 16.28
C TYR A 124 11.97 19.46 15.08
N ARG A 125 11.39 19.47 13.88
CA ARG A 125 12.20 19.31 12.66
C ARG A 125 11.65 20.11 11.49
N PRO A 126 12.51 20.61 10.59
CA PRO A 126 12.11 21.29 9.37
C PRO A 126 11.48 20.32 8.37
N CYS A 127 10.45 20.79 7.67
CA CYS A 127 9.90 20.09 6.50
C CYS A 127 10.90 20.16 5.34
N ARG A 128 11.11 19.04 4.64
CA ARG A 128 11.99 18.99 3.46
C ARG A 128 11.64 20.01 2.38
N LEU A 129 10.35 20.30 2.20
CA LEU A 129 9.87 21.15 1.09
C LEU A 129 9.89 22.63 1.45
N CYS A 130 9.28 23.00 2.58
CA CYS A 130 9.09 24.41 2.94
C CYS A 130 10.06 24.91 4.02
N GLY A 131 10.92 24.06 4.56
CA GLY A 131 11.88 24.44 5.62
C GLY A 131 11.25 24.75 6.99
N LYS A 132 9.93 24.90 7.09
CA LYS A 132 9.24 25.23 8.34
C LYS A 132 9.40 24.11 9.36
N SER A 133 9.88 24.47 10.55
CA SER A 133 10.02 23.57 11.68
C SER A 133 8.67 23.25 12.31
N GLN A 134 8.42 21.99 12.65
CA GLN A 134 7.18 21.54 13.29
C GLN A 134 7.50 20.51 14.39
N ASN A 135 6.70 20.48 15.44
CA ASN A 135 6.82 19.51 16.53
C ASN A 135 6.63 18.10 15.96
N VAL A 136 7.51 17.17 16.30
CA VAL A 136 7.47 15.80 15.75
C VAL A 136 6.40 14.92 16.39
N GLY A 137 5.93 15.30 17.58
CA GLY A 137 4.94 14.58 18.37
C GLY A 137 3.55 15.19 18.33
N TYR A 138 2.65 14.62 19.12
CA TYR A 138 1.24 14.99 19.23
C TYR A 138 1.08 16.37 19.85
N PHE A 139 0.92 17.37 18.99
CA PHE A 139 0.97 18.80 19.35
C PHE A 139 -0.05 19.67 18.59
N TYR A 140 -0.63 19.17 17.50
CA TYR A 140 -1.51 19.96 16.63
C TYR A 140 -2.96 19.49 16.72
N LEU A 141 -3.93 20.39 16.79
CA LEU A 141 -5.36 20.07 16.83
C LEU A 141 -5.75 19.22 15.61
N ASN A 142 -6.48 18.14 15.87
CA ASN A 142 -7.14 17.37 14.82
C ASN A 142 -8.61 17.82 14.66
N HIS A 143 -9.34 17.22 13.71
CA HIS A 143 -10.73 17.59 13.46
C HIS A 143 -11.64 17.40 14.69
N VAL A 144 -11.44 16.32 15.45
CA VAL A 144 -12.24 16.01 16.65
C VAL A 144 -12.07 17.10 17.71
N LEU A 145 -10.82 17.45 18.04
CA LEU A 145 -10.57 18.48 19.05
C LEU A 145 -11.01 19.86 18.57
N THR A 146 -10.81 20.17 17.29
CA THR A 146 -11.25 21.44 16.69
C THR A 146 -12.76 21.62 16.82
N GLU A 147 -13.54 20.62 16.40
CA GLU A 147 -15.00 20.65 16.47
C GLU A 147 -15.50 20.67 17.92
N TYR A 148 -14.84 19.93 18.81
CA TYR A 148 -15.13 19.94 20.24
C TYR A 148 -14.92 21.35 20.83
N LEU A 149 -13.74 21.94 20.69
CA LEU A 149 -13.45 23.25 21.29
C LEU A 149 -14.37 24.35 20.74
N ASN A 150 -14.56 24.41 19.42
CA ASN A 150 -15.48 25.37 18.80
C ASN A 150 -16.92 25.23 19.34
N ARG A 151 -17.42 24.00 19.50
CA ARG A 151 -18.77 23.78 20.04
C ARG A 151 -18.89 24.17 21.50
N GLU A 152 -17.98 23.71 22.35
CA GLU A 152 -18.08 23.93 23.80
C GLU A 152 -17.85 25.40 24.19
N THR A 153 -16.98 26.10 23.47
CA THR A 153 -16.71 27.53 23.69
C THR A 153 -17.61 28.45 22.85
N LYS A 154 -18.49 27.87 22.02
CA LYS A 154 -19.40 28.58 21.10
C LYS A 154 -18.68 29.60 20.21
N THR A 155 -17.53 29.20 19.66
CA THR A 155 -16.68 30.02 18.79
C THR A 155 -16.31 29.29 17.50
N SER A 156 -15.62 30.00 16.60
CA SER A 156 -15.05 29.47 15.37
C SER A 156 -13.54 29.72 15.25
N LEU A 157 -12.90 30.10 16.37
CA LEU A 157 -11.49 30.48 16.43
C LEU A 157 -10.52 29.29 16.33
N PHE A 158 -10.97 28.06 16.63
CA PHE A 158 -10.10 26.88 16.56
C PHE A 158 -10.10 26.29 15.15
N SER A 159 -8.92 25.89 14.68
CA SER A 159 -8.76 25.28 13.36
C SER A 159 -7.89 24.03 13.37
N LYS A 160 -8.14 23.13 12.41
CA LYS A 160 -7.35 21.91 12.23
C LYS A 160 -5.90 22.29 11.93
N LYS A 161 -4.95 21.56 12.54
CA LYS A 161 -3.50 21.80 12.47
C LYS A 161 -3.01 23.01 13.26
N MET A 162 -3.88 23.71 13.99
CA MET A 162 -3.47 24.71 14.97
C MET A 162 -2.60 24.06 16.05
N PRO A 163 -1.46 24.66 16.44
CA PRO A 163 -0.70 24.23 17.61
C PRO A 163 -1.52 24.30 18.90
N ILE A 164 -1.34 23.35 19.81
CA ILE A 164 -2.11 23.31 21.07
C ILE A 164 -1.81 24.52 21.98
N ASP A 165 -0.59 25.05 21.95
CA ASP A 165 -0.22 26.25 22.70
C ASP A 165 -0.94 27.52 22.20
N GLU A 166 -1.23 27.59 20.90
CA GLU A 166 -2.08 28.65 20.35
C GLU A 166 -3.54 28.48 20.78
N ALA A 167 -4.04 27.24 20.76
CA ALA A 167 -5.39 26.95 21.25
C ALA A 167 -5.56 27.29 22.75
N ILE A 168 -4.54 27.01 23.58
CA ILE A 168 -4.56 27.38 25.01
C ILE A 168 -4.63 28.90 25.18
N LYS A 169 -3.87 29.67 24.39
CA LYS A 169 -3.94 31.15 24.43
C LYS A 169 -5.32 31.67 24.06
N ILE A 170 -5.97 31.05 23.06
CA ILE A 170 -7.35 31.38 22.69
C ILE A 170 -8.31 31.05 23.85
N LEU A 171 -8.15 29.88 24.48
CA LEU A 171 -8.96 29.49 25.64
C LEU A 171 -8.79 30.47 26.80
N SER A 172 -7.58 30.93 27.11
CA SER A 172 -7.33 31.92 28.16
C SER A 172 -8.01 33.28 27.91
N GLY A 173 -8.41 33.58 26.67
CA GLY A 173 -9.22 34.76 26.35
C GLY A 173 -10.72 34.55 26.48
N ILE A 174 -11.19 33.32 26.70
CA ILE A 174 -12.61 32.94 26.70
C ILE A 174 -13.05 32.33 28.04
N GLU A 175 -12.17 31.58 28.69
CA GLU A 175 -12.43 30.80 29.90
C GLU A 175 -11.45 31.22 31.00
N ASN A 176 -11.86 31.06 32.27
CA ASN A 176 -10.94 31.24 33.39
C ASN A 176 -10.00 30.04 33.55
N GLU A 177 -8.93 30.22 34.31
CA GLU A 177 -7.87 29.21 34.50
C GLU A 177 -8.46 27.85 34.93
N LYS A 178 -9.25 27.81 36.01
CA LYS A 178 -9.86 26.57 36.53
C LYS A 178 -10.66 25.80 35.47
N GLN A 179 -11.44 26.50 34.64
CA GLN A 179 -12.20 25.87 33.55
C GLN A 179 -11.28 25.22 32.51
N ILE A 180 -10.18 25.89 32.17
CA ILE A 180 -9.18 25.39 31.23
C ILE A 180 -8.49 24.15 31.82
N GLU A 181 -8.14 24.18 33.10
CA GLU A 181 -7.52 23.04 33.79
C GLU A 181 -8.43 21.80 33.74
N GLU A 182 -9.66 21.94 34.23
CA GLU A 182 -10.65 20.84 34.24
C GLU A 182 -10.89 20.29 32.83
N ARG A 183 -10.95 21.17 31.83
CA ARG A 183 -11.13 20.79 30.43
C ARG A 183 -9.92 20.03 29.90
N LEU A 184 -8.70 20.52 30.12
CA LEU A 184 -7.49 19.90 29.58
C LEU A 184 -7.17 18.57 30.27
N GLU A 185 -7.40 18.43 31.57
CA GLU A 185 -7.27 17.15 32.27
C GLU A 185 -8.27 16.12 31.76
N LYS A 186 -9.51 16.54 31.46
CA LYS A 186 -10.54 15.67 30.90
C LYS A 186 -10.19 15.21 29.47
N ILE A 187 -9.64 16.09 28.64
CA ILE A 187 -9.28 15.77 27.26
C ILE A 187 -7.98 14.95 27.19
N PHE A 188 -7.03 15.24 28.07
CA PHE A 188 -5.70 14.64 28.10
C PHE A 188 -5.37 14.00 29.46
N PRO A 189 -6.17 13.01 29.91
CA PRO A 189 -5.93 12.34 31.19
C PRO A 189 -4.55 11.67 31.22
N GLU A 190 -4.03 11.27 30.06
CA GLU A 190 -2.70 10.67 29.92
C GLU A 190 -1.53 11.64 30.13
N ARG A 191 -1.81 12.94 30.30
CA ARG A 191 -0.81 14.02 30.46
C ARG A 191 -0.90 14.75 31.80
N VAL A 192 -1.81 14.36 32.68
CA VAL A 192 -2.05 15.02 33.98
C VAL A 192 -0.77 15.16 34.80
N ASP A 193 0.10 14.14 34.83
CA ASP A 193 1.37 14.21 35.57
C ASP A 193 2.34 15.27 35.02
N PHE A 194 2.25 15.59 33.73
CA PHE A 194 3.02 16.68 33.12
C PHE A 194 2.40 18.03 33.47
N PHE A 195 1.07 18.13 33.44
CA PHE A 195 0.36 19.36 33.81
C PHE A 195 0.63 19.74 35.28
N LYS A 196 0.62 18.77 36.19
CA LYS A 196 0.96 18.99 37.60
C LYS A 196 2.37 19.55 37.81
N LYS A 197 3.32 19.22 36.92
CA LYS A 197 4.73 19.63 37.03
C LYS A 197 5.05 20.92 36.30
N LEU A 198 4.41 21.16 35.16
CA LEU A 198 4.79 22.19 34.19
C LEU A 198 3.64 23.17 33.88
N GLY A 199 2.52 23.02 34.59
CA GLY A 199 1.27 23.70 34.28
C GLY A 199 0.67 23.27 32.94
N PHE A 200 -0.43 23.91 32.56
CA PHE A 200 -1.07 23.75 31.24
C PHE A 200 -0.33 24.57 30.18
N SER A 201 0.96 24.29 30.01
CA SER A 201 1.88 25.09 29.22
C SER A 201 2.31 24.40 27.93
N LYS A 202 2.87 25.19 27.01
CA LYS A 202 3.54 24.69 25.81
C LYS A 202 4.56 23.59 26.14
N GLU A 203 5.35 23.81 27.19
CA GLU A 203 6.41 22.89 27.62
C GLU A 203 5.81 21.55 28.06
N ALA A 204 4.69 21.54 28.79
CA ALA A 204 4.01 20.31 29.18
C ALA A 204 3.64 19.46 27.96
N PHE A 205 3.12 20.08 26.90
CA PHE A 205 2.78 19.40 25.65
C PHE A 205 4.00 18.97 24.83
N GLU A 206 5.10 19.72 24.87
CA GLU A 206 6.37 19.34 24.24
C GLU A 206 7.00 18.13 24.92
N LYS A 207 7.06 18.11 26.26
CA LYS A 207 7.63 17.02 27.05
C LYS A 207 6.81 15.74 26.97
N SER A 208 5.50 15.85 26.76
CA SER A 208 4.58 14.72 26.62
C SER A 208 4.22 14.38 25.15
N ASN A 209 4.90 14.99 24.17
CA ASN A 209 4.53 14.87 22.74
C ASN A 209 4.63 13.45 22.18
N TYR A 210 5.35 12.55 22.86
CA TYR A 210 5.50 11.15 22.49
C TYR A 210 4.27 10.30 22.83
N ILE A 211 3.44 10.79 23.76
CA ILE A 211 2.22 10.11 24.19
C ILE A 211 1.14 10.30 23.13
N ARG A 212 0.63 9.17 22.64
CA ARG A 212 -0.40 9.13 21.61
C ARG A 212 -1.69 9.76 22.12
N SER A 213 -2.23 10.67 21.31
CA SER A 213 -3.50 11.33 21.58
C SER A 213 -4.48 11.06 20.44
N VAL A 214 -5.76 10.92 20.80
CA VAL A 214 -6.87 10.88 19.84
C VAL A 214 -7.35 12.28 19.43
N TYR A 215 -6.90 13.33 20.12
CA TYR A 215 -7.30 14.72 19.93
C TYR A 215 -6.23 15.57 19.23
N LEU A 216 -4.97 15.19 19.39
CA LEU A 216 -3.85 15.83 18.72
C LEU A 216 -3.34 14.97 17.56
N SER A 217 -2.69 15.63 16.60
CA SER A 217 -1.97 15.03 15.49
C SER A 217 -0.49 15.36 15.59
N PRO A 218 0.40 14.48 15.10
CA PRO A 218 1.81 14.79 15.03
C PRO A 218 2.13 15.71 13.85
N GLY A 219 3.16 16.54 14.00
CA GLY A 219 3.61 17.41 12.90
C GLY A 219 4.21 16.63 11.73
N PHE A 220 4.74 15.43 12.01
CA PHE A 220 5.27 14.48 11.04
C PHE A 220 4.77 13.06 11.32
N MET A 221 4.54 12.29 10.25
CA MET A 221 4.30 10.86 10.39
C MET A 221 5.61 10.15 10.69
N CYS A 222 5.60 9.22 11.64
CA CYS A 222 6.76 8.38 11.91
C CYS A 222 6.98 7.40 10.76
N ASN A 223 8.25 7.20 10.38
CA ASN A 223 8.69 6.26 9.37
C ASN A 223 10.04 5.57 9.71
N PRO A 224 10.23 5.03 10.92
CA PRO A 224 11.37 4.18 11.24
C PRO A 224 11.13 2.74 10.72
N PRO A 225 12.18 2.00 10.30
CA PRO A 225 13.58 2.40 10.26
C PRO A 225 14.00 3.11 8.94
N ASP A 226 13.07 3.25 7.99
CA ASP A 226 13.28 3.79 6.65
C ASP A 226 13.88 5.20 6.64
N ARG A 227 13.62 6.00 7.68
CA ARG A 227 14.20 7.34 7.88
C ARG A 227 15.12 7.34 9.08
N LEU A 228 16.28 7.99 8.91
CA LEU A 228 17.33 8.05 9.92
C LEU A 228 16.82 8.66 11.22
N ASP A 229 16.09 9.77 11.15
CA ASP A 229 15.47 10.45 12.30
C ASP A 229 14.12 9.83 12.72
N GLY A 230 13.63 8.82 11.99
CA GLY A 230 12.35 8.17 12.24
C GLY A 230 11.13 8.95 11.76
N PHE A 231 11.26 10.02 10.96
CA PHE A 231 10.13 10.83 10.51
C PHE A 231 10.08 11.02 8.99
N HIS A 232 8.87 10.95 8.44
CA HIS A 232 8.60 11.22 7.03
C HIS A 232 9.08 12.62 6.62
N ASP A 233 9.58 12.80 5.41
CA ASP A 233 10.27 14.03 4.98
C ASP A 233 9.36 15.28 4.92
N TYR A 234 8.04 15.07 4.80
CA TYR A 234 7.05 16.12 4.68
C TYR A 234 6.24 16.29 5.96
N CYS A 235 6.09 17.54 6.41
CA CYS A 235 5.20 17.85 7.53
C CYS A 235 3.74 17.75 7.10
N HIS A 236 2.86 17.66 8.09
CA HIS A 236 1.41 17.60 7.94
C HIS A 236 0.79 18.79 7.16
N LEU A 237 1.50 19.92 7.04
CA LEU A 237 1.09 21.06 6.20
C LEU A 237 1.32 20.78 4.71
N CYS A 238 2.51 20.30 4.34
CA CYS A 238 2.91 20.11 2.94
C CYS A 238 2.56 18.74 2.37
N ARG A 239 2.35 17.73 3.22
CA ARG A 239 2.20 16.34 2.78
C ARG A 239 1.00 16.16 1.86
N ALA A 240 -0.16 16.72 2.19
CA ALA A 240 -1.39 16.52 1.42
C ALA A 240 -1.31 17.05 -0.02
N THR A 241 -0.49 18.08 -0.26
CA THR A 241 -0.43 18.76 -1.56
C THR A 241 0.72 18.30 -2.44
N LYS A 242 1.76 17.66 -1.86
CA LYS A 242 3.03 17.38 -2.56
C LYS A 242 3.52 15.93 -2.41
N ASP A 243 2.77 15.07 -1.70
CA ASP A 243 2.98 13.61 -1.67
C ASP A 243 2.07 12.93 -2.71
N PRO A 244 2.56 12.64 -3.93
CA PRO A 244 1.72 12.17 -5.04
C PRO A 244 1.02 10.85 -4.77
N GLY A 245 1.46 10.06 -3.79
CA GLY A 245 0.81 8.80 -3.40
C GLY A 245 -0.41 8.96 -2.49
N ARG A 246 -0.72 10.16 -1.99
CA ARG A 246 -1.78 10.40 -1.00
C ARG A 246 -2.61 11.67 -1.26
N SER A 247 -2.87 12.01 -2.52
CA SER A 247 -3.93 12.98 -2.78
C SER A 247 -5.26 12.46 -2.22
N PRO A 248 -6.22 13.30 -1.80
CA PRO A 248 -7.55 12.85 -1.37
C PRO A 248 -8.22 11.90 -2.39
N GLU A 249 -7.93 12.08 -3.67
CA GLU A 249 -8.37 11.24 -4.78
C GLU A 249 -7.69 9.86 -4.76
N ASN A 250 -6.41 9.79 -4.41
CA ASN A 250 -5.67 8.56 -4.17
C ASN A 250 -5.99 7.93 -2.80
N LEU A 251 -6.48 8.68 -1.82
CA LEU A 251 -6.97 8.13 -0.55
C LEU A 251 -8.37 7.52 -0.71
N LYS A 252 -9.18 8.03 -1.65
CA LYS A 252 -10.46 7.43 -2.03
C LYS A 252 -10.31 6.04 -2.67
N SER A 253 -9.13 5.67 -3.15
CA SER A 253 -8.88 4.29 -3.64
C SER A 253 -8.77 3.26 -2.51
N TYR A 254 -8.77 3.66 -1.23
CA TYR A 254 -8.76 2.73 -0.09
C TYR A 254 -10.14 2.19 0.30
N LEU A 255 -11.23 2.70 -0.31
CA LEU A 255 -12.59 2.18 -0.06
C LEU A 255 -12.91 0.93 -0.89
N HIS A 256 -12.01 0.58 -1.82
CA HIS A 256 -12.17 -0.56 -2.72
C HIS A 256 -11.07 -1.57 -2.44
N ASP A 257 -11.42 -2.85 -2.35
CA ASP A 257 -10.43 -3.89 -2.18
C ASP A 257 -9.63 -4.10 -3.47
N ARG A 258 -8.51 -3.38 -3.59
CA ARG A 258 -7.64 -3.39 -4.77
C ARG A 258 -7.17 -4.79 -5.17
N ARG A 259 -7.16 -5.75 -4.22
CA ARG A 259 -6.74 -7.13 -4.46
C ARG A 259 -7.57 -7.82 -5.54
N VAL A 260 -8.84 -7.45 -5.72
CA VAL A 260 -9.68 -8.01 -6.79
C VAL A 260 -9.09 -7.70 -8.17
N PHE A 261 -8.52 -6.51 -8.36
CA PHE A 261 -7.90 -6.09 -9.61
C PHE A 261 -6.45 -6.59 -9.73
N GLU A 262 -5.71 -6.64 -8.62
CA GLU A 262 -4.35 -7.21 -8.57
C GLU A 262 -4.34 -8.71 -8.93
N LEU A 263 -5.39 -9.43 -8.52
CA LEU A 263 -5.52 -10.86 -8.73
C LEU A 263 -6.45 -11.20 -9.89
N TRP A 264 -7.03 -10.21 -10.59
CA TRP A 264 -7.96 -10.46 -11.70
C TRP A 264 -9.10 -11.43 -11.31
N SER A 265 -9.60 -11.27 -10.09
CA SER A 265 -10.65 -12.11 -9.51
C SER A 265 -12.01 -11.75 -10.11
N ASP A 266 -12.86 -12.76 -10.27
CA ASP A 266 -14.24 -12.61 -10.74
C ASP A 266 -15.16 -12.15 -9.58
N GLY A 267 -16.43 -11.87 -9.87
CA GLY A 267 -17.43 -11.39 -8.89
C GLY A 267 -17.67 -9.89 -8.91
N ASP A 268 -18.84 -9.47 -8.43
CA ASP A 268 -19.24 -8.06 -8.39
C ASP A 268 -18.59 -7.34 -7.21
N TRP A 269 -17.39 -6.83 -7.49
CA TRP A 269 -16.58 -6.10 -6.52
C TRP A 269 -17.28 -4.89 -5.92
N LEU A 270 -18.23 -4.27 -6.63
CA LEU A 270 -18.95 -3.11 -6.10
C LEU A 270 -19.90 -3.53 -4.96
N ILE A 271 -20.56 -4.68 -5.07
CA ILE A 271 -21.47 -5.18 -4.03
C ILE A 271 -20.65 -5.57 -2.80
N ALA A 272 -19.55 -6.30 -2.99
CA ALA A 272 -18.65 -6.67 -1.90
C ALA A 272 -18.09 -5.43 -1.18
N ASP A 273 -17.64 -4.42 -1.91
CA ASP A 273 -17.15 -3.16 -1.32
C ASP A 273 -18.27 -2.40 -0.60
N ALA A 274 -19.49 -2.39 -1.13
CA ALA A 274 -20.63 -1.75 -0.48
C ALA A 274 -20.96 -2.40 0.87
N LEU A 275 -20.90 -3.74 0.95
CA LEU A 275 -21.09 -4.49 2.20
C LEU A 275 -19.92 -4.28 3.16
N TYR A 276 -18.69 -4.32 2.65
CA TYR A 276 -17.49 -4.07 3.45
C TYR A 276 -17.58 -2.70 4.16
N ASN A 277 -18.02 -1.69 3.42
CA ASN A 277 -18.14 -0.32 3.92
C ASN A 277 -19.33 -0.10 4.86
N SER A 278 -20.28 -1.04 4.94
CA SER A 278 -21.43 -0.94 5.84
C SER A 278 -21.17 -1.51 7.24
N ALA A 279 -19.98 -2.08 7.48
CA ALA A 279 -19.55 -2.65 8.75
C ALA A 279 -19.79 -1.72 9.96
N GLY A 280 -20.58 -2.20 10.92
CA GLY A 280 -20.96 -1.51 12.14
C GLY A 280 -20.40 -2.15 13.41
N ALA A 281 -20.97 -1.81 14.57
CA ALA A 281 -20.62 -2.45 15.84
C ALA A 281 -21.13 -3.90 15.85
N GLY A 282 -20.34 -4.84 16.37
CA GLY A 282 -20.67 -6.26 16.32
C GLY A 282 -19.73 -7.12 17.17
N LYS A 283 -19.75 -8.43 16.95
CA LYS A 283 -18.93 -9.40 17.69
C LYS A 283 -17.95 -10.07 16.74
N CYS A 284 -16.70 -10.23 17.16
CA CYS A 284 -15.73 -11.00 16.39
C CYS A 284 -16.15 -12.47 16.33
N TYR A 285 -16.33 -13.01 15.13
CA TYR A 285 -16.61 -14.42 14.84
C TYR A 285 -15.57 -15.35 15.47
N ILE A 286 -14.29 -15.02 15.36
CA ILE A 286 -13.19 -15.88 15.84
C ILE A 286 -13.03 -15.87 17.38
N CYS A 287 -12.91 -14.70 18.01
CA CYS A 287 -12.59 -14.60 19.45
C CYS A 287 -13.76 -14.14 20.34
N GLY A 288 -14.91 -13.86 19.76
CA GLY A 288 -16.10 -13.42 20.49
C GLY A 288 -16.03 -11.99 21.08
N LYS A 289 -14.97 -11.23 20.84
CA LYS A 289 -14.82 -9.85 21.36
C LYS A 289 -15.88 -8.92 20.77
N LYS A 290 -16.56 -8.13 21.62
CA LYS A 290 -17.44 -7.03 21.20
C LYS A 290 -16.61 -5.85 20.64
N LEU A 291 -17.00 -5.32 19.50
CA LEU A 291 -16.28 -4.29 18.75
C LEU A 291 -17.21 -3.11 18.44
N LYS A 292 -16.69 -1.89 18.55
CA LYS A 292 -17.39 -0.69 18.07
C LYS A 292 -17.52 -0.64 16.55
N LYS A 293 -16.60 -1.32 15.86
CA LYS A 293 -16.65 -1.54 14.41
C LYS A 293 -15.96 -2.88 14.09
N ILE A 294 -16.67 -3.78 13.43
CA ILE A 294 -16.11 -5.04 12.94
C ILE A 294 -15.18 -4.80 11.73
N SER A 295 -14.24 -5.71 11.54
CA SER A 295 -13.39 -5.81 10.35
C SER A 295 -13.93 -6.95 9.49
N PRO A 296 -14.52 -6.68 8.31
CA PRO A 296 -14.93 -7.73 7.39
C PRO A 296 -13.72 -8.56 6.95
N ASP A 297 -13.82 -9.87 7.08
CA ASP A 297 -12.81 -10.83 6.64
C ASP A 297 -13.35 -11.68 5.48
N HIS A 298 -12.57 -11.82 4.41
CA HIS A 298 -12.93 -12.68 3.29
C HIS A 298 -12.96 -14.15 3.72
N VAL A 299 -14.08 -14.83 3.49
CA VAL A 299 -14.17 -16.28 3.76
C VAL A 299 -13.25 -17.06 2.82
N GLY A 300 -13.44 -16.87 1.51
CA GLY A 300 -12.56 -17.40 0.47
C GLY A 300 -11.45 -16.41 0.12
N PRO A 301 -10.16 -16.74 0.31
CA PRO A 301 -9.08 -15.82 -0.03
C PRO A 301 -8.96 -15.57 -1.54
N LEU A 302 -9.01 -14.30 -1.98
CA LEU A 302 -8.86 -13.94 -3.40
C LEU A 302 -7.58 -14.51 -4.04
N ALA A 303 -6.51 -14.63 -3.26
CA ALA A 303 -5.23 -15.18 -3.70
C ALA A 303 -5.31 -16.67 -4.11
N CYS A 304 -6.37 -17.36 -3.72
CA CYS A 304 -6.69 -18.72 -4.13
C CYS A 304 -7.68 -18.76 -5.31
N GLY A 305 -8.02 -17.63 -5.90
CA GLY A 305 -8.95 -17.54 -7.05
C GLY A 305 -10.43 -17.51 -6.68
N PHE A 306 -10.79 -17.32 -5.41
CA PHE A 306 -12.18 -17.06 -5.03
C PHE A 306 -12.68 -15.73 -5.61
N LYS A 307 -13.99 -15.65 -5.85
CA LYS A 307 -14.66 -14.43 -6.32
C LYS A 307 -14.68 -13.37 -5.22
N GLN A 308 -14.73 -12.12 -5.62
CA GLN A 308 -15.05 -11.00 -4.73
C GLN A 308 -16.55 -10.95 -4.49
N LEU A 309 -17.00 -11.73 -3.50
CA LEU A 309 -18.40 -11.87 -3.12
C LEU A 309 -18.78 -10.94 -1.96
N PRO A 310 -20.06 -10.58 -1.81
CA PRO A 310 -20.59 -9.96 -0.60
C PRO A 310 -20.76 -10.99 0.53
N LEU A 311 -19.67 -11.70 0.86
CA LEU A 311 -19.61 -12.73 1.88
C LEU A 311 -18.38 -12.49 2.75
N PHE A 312 -18.62 -12.02 3.98
CA PHE A 312 -17.57 -11.71 4.94
C PHE A 312 -17.90 -12.26 6.32
N LEU A 313 -16.86 -12.58 7.09
CA LEU A 313 -17.00 -12.84 8.52
C LEU A 313 -16.72 -11.56 9.32
N PRO A 314 -17.54 -11.22 10.32
CA PRO A 314 -17.27 -10.10 11.20
C PRO A 314 -16.10 -10.44 12.13
N THR A 315 -14.95 -9.80 11.99
CA THR A 315 -13.76 -10.12 12.82
C THR A 315 -13.20 -8.90 13.53
N CYS A 316 -12.32 -9.10 14.51
CA CYS A 316 -11.48 -8.01 15.03
C CYS A 316 -10.20 -7.90 14.19
N GLY A 317 -9.59 -6.70 14.14
CA GLY A 317 -8.36 -6.47 13.38
C GLY A 317 -7.24 -7.49 13.62
N PRO A 318 -6.93 -7.84 14.88
CA PRO A 318 -5.95 -8.89 15.18
C PRO A 318 -6.31 -10.27 14.61
N CYS A 319 -7.56 -10.72 14.73
CA CYS A 319 -8.00 -12.03 14.21
C CYS A 319 -7.97 -12.07 12.68
N ASN A 320 -8.45 -11.01 12.02
CA ASN A 320 -8.40 -10.85 10.56
C ASN A 320 -6.95 -10.92 10.05
N SER A 321 -6.08 -10.09 10.63
CA SER A 321 -4.66 -10.05 10.29
C SER A 321 -3.95 -11.39 10.53
N SER A 322 -4.30 -12.08 11.62
CA SER A 322 -3.80 -13.41 11.91
C SER A 322 -4.25 -14.39 10.82
N LYS A 323 -5.56 -14.54 10.57
CA LYS A 323 -6.09 -15.48 9.55
C LYS A 323 -5.41 -15.25 8.21
N ASN A 324 -5.32 -13.99 7.77
CA ASN A 324 -4.65 -13.60 6.54
C ASN A 324 -5.24 -14.33 5.31
N ARG A 325 -4.55 -15.33 4.80
CA ARG A 325 -4.98 -16.15 3.65
C ARG A 325 -5.20 -17.62 4.02
N ARG A 326 -5.15 -17.94 5.32
CA ARG A 326 -5.39 -19.29 5.80
C ARG A 326 -6.88 -19.60 5.62
N MET A 327 -7.15 -20.77 5.08
CA MET A 327 -8.48 -21.31 4.86
C MET A 327 -8.65 -22.52 5.76
N PHE A 328 -9.67 -22.50 6.60
CA PHE A 328 -10.03 -23.57 7.51
C PHE A 328 -11.19 -24.41 6.95
N LEU A 329 -11.45 -25.59 7.51
CA LEU A 329 -12.62 -26.41 7.14
C LEU A 329 -13.92 -25.61 7.29
N SER A 330 -14.05 -24.83 8.37
CA SER A 330 -15.22 -23.98 8.60
C SER A 330 -15.42 -22.93 7.50
N ASP A 331 -14.35 -22.40 6.92
CA ASP A 331 -14.46 -21.47 5.79
C ASP A 331 -15.04 -22.20 4.56
N ILE A 332 -14.62 -23.44 4.30
CA ILE A 332 -15.13 -24.27 3.19
C ILE A 332 -16.62 -24.56 3.36
N GLU A 333 -17.06 -24.90 4.57
CA GLU A 333 -18.46 -25.16 4.88
C GLU A 333 -19.33 -23.93 4.61
N ILE A 334 -18.88 -22.74 5.03
CA ILE A 334 -19.57 -21.46 4.76
C ILE A 334 -19.64 -21.19 3.25
N LEU A 335 -18.56 -21.46 2.52
CA LEU A 335 -18.51 -21.28 1.07
C LEU A 335 -19.49 -22.22 0.36
N ILE A 336 -19.55 -23.49 0.75
CA ILE A 336 -20.50 -24.48 0.20
C ILE A 336 -21.94 -24.06 0.51
N ASP A 337 -22.22 -23.60 1.73
CA ASP A 337 -23.54 -23.09 2.11
C ASP A 337 -23.95 -21.88 1.26
N TYR A 338 -23.01 -20.96 1.01
CA TYR A 338 -23.26 -19.83 0.10
C TYR A 338 -23.62 -20.30 -1.32
N GLU A 339 -22.88 -21.26 -1.88
CA GLU A 339 -23.20 -21.81 -3.21
C GLU A 339 -24.58 -22.45 -3.23
N LYS A 340 -24.96 -23.21 -2.20
CA LYS A 340 -26.29 -23.84 -2.10
C LYS A 340 -27.42 -22.81 -2.04
N ARG A 341 -27.25 -21.73 -1.27
CA ARG A 341 -28.28 -20.70 -1.10
C ARG A 341 -28.43 -19.77 -2.29
N THR A 342 -27.35 -19.49 -3.00
CA THR A 342 -27.34 -18.52 -4.11
C THR A 342 -27.40 -19.16 -5.49
N ASN A 343 -27.11 -20.46 -5.57
CA ASN A 343 -26.89 -21.18 -6.83
C ASN A 343 -25.77 -20.55 -7.70
N GLU A 344 -24.85 -19.82 -7.07
CA GLU A 344 -23.67 -19.22 -7.71
C GLU A 344 -22.40 -19.88 -7.16
N SER A 345 -21.43 -20.18 -8.03
CA SER A 345 -20.14 -20.67 -7.53
C SER A 345 -19.34 -19.56 -6.82
N VAL A 346 -18.71 -19.91 -5.69
CA VAL A 346 -17.80 -19.02 -4.97
C VAL A 346 -16.42 -18.87 -5.63
N ALA A 347 -16.06 -19.82 -6.48
CA ALA A 347 -14.78 -19.87 -7.14
C ALA A 347 -14.84 -19.12 -8.48
N SER A 348 -13.81 -18.34 -8.78
CA SER A 348 -13.68 -17.73 -10.12
C SER A 348 -13.50 -18.83 -11.15
N TRP A 349 -13.96 -18.60 -12.38
CA TRP A 349 -14.05 -19.64 -13.42
C TRP A 349 -12.75 -20.41 -13.67
N GLN A 350 -11.58 -19.79 -13.46
CA GLN A 350 -10.27 -20.40 -13.68
C GLN A 350 -9.91 -21.43 -12.61
N VAL A 351 -10.41 -21.29 -11.38
CA VAL A 351 -10.18 -22.26 -10.29
C VAL A 351 -11.41 -23.10 -9.95
N GLN A 352 -12.58 -22.72 -10.49
CA GLN A 352 -13.85 -23.39 -10.23
C GLN A 352 -13.81 -24.91 -10.48
N PRO A 353 -13.28 -25.44 -11.60
CA PRO A 353 -13.27 -26.89 -11.81
C PRO A 353 -12.48 -27.66 -10.73
N LEU A 354 -11.43 -27.05 -10.17
CA LEU A 354 -10.67 -27.63 -9.07
C LEU A 354 -11.46 -27.56 -7.75
N TRP A 355 -12.09 -26.42 -7.47
CA TRP A 355 -12.96 -26.25 -6.31
C TRP A 355 -14.11 -27.26 -6.32
N ASP A 356 -14.85 -27.35 -7.42
CA ASP A 356 -16.01 -28.22 -7.55
C ASP A 356 -15.66 -29.71 -7.40
N LYS A 357 -14.48 -30.11 -7.88
CA LYS A 357 -13.97 -31.49 -7.76
C LYS A 357 -13.65 -31.86 -6.31
N TYR A 358 -13.16 -30.93 -5.49
CA TYR A 358 -12.54 -31.24 -4.20
C TYR A 358 -13.26 -30.69 -2.97
N LYS A 359 -14.13 -29.69 -3.09
CA LYS A 359 -14.77 -29.02 -1.93
C LYS A 359 -15.50 -29.96 -0.97
N LEU A 360 -16.13 -31.02 -1.49
CA LEU A 360 -16.86 -32.02 -0.70
C LEU A 360 -15.97 -33.14 -0.14
N LEU A 361 -14.69 -33.18 -0.55
CA LEU A 361 -13.74 -34.20 -0.12
C LEU A 361 -12.85 -33.72 1.05
N VAL A 362 -12.89 -32.43 1.38
CA VAL A 362 -12.09 -31.84 2.45
C VAL A 362 -12.69 -32.18 3.81
N LYS A 363 -11.89 -32.84 4.67
CA LYS A 363 -12.37 -33.32 5.99
C LYS A 363 -11.79 -32.57 7.19
N ASN A 364 -10.73 -31.80 7.00
CA ASN A 364 -10.01 -31.11 8.07
C ASN A 364 -9.23 -29.89 7.55
N ASP A 365 -8.64 -29.12 8.47
CA ASP A 365 -7.86 -27.91 8.13
C ASP A 365 -6.62 -28.21 7.29
N ARG A 366 -6.04 -29.41 7.40
CA ARG A 366 -4.89 -29.80 6.58
C ARG A 366 -5.32 -29.96 5.12
N ASP A 367 -6.43 -30.64 4.87
CA ASP A 367 -7.04 -30.77 3.55
C ASP A 367 -7.44 -29.42 2.96
N ALA A 368 -8.06 -28.55 3.78
CA ALA A 368 -8.41 -27.19 3.38
C ALA A 368 -7.18 -26.39 2.94
N LYS A 369 -6.10 -26.48 3.74
CA LYS A 369 -4.83 -25.84 3.44
C LYS A 369 -4.20 -26.42 2.16
N GLU A 370 -4.30 -27.73 1.92
CA GLU A 370 -3.75 -28.36 0.73
C GLU A 370 -4.53 -27.92 -0.53
N LEU A 371 -5.87 -27.99 -0.51
CA LEU A 371 -6.72 -27.48 -1.57
C LEU A 371 -6.40 -26.01 -1.90
N SER A 372 -6.25 -25.17 -0.88
CA SER A 372 -5.91 -23.75 -1.06
C SER A 372 -4.56 -23.53 -1.75
N ASP A 373 -3.56 -24.38 -1.47
CA ASP A 373 -2.23 -24.28 -2.09
C ASP A 373 -2.30 -24.64 -3.59
N TYR A 374 -3.09 -25.64 -3.99
CA TYR A 374 -3.32 -25.98 -5.40
C TYR A 374 -4.15 -24.93 -6.14
N MET A 375 -5.24 -24.46 -5.55
CA MET A 375 -6.06 -23.38 -6.15
C MET A 375 -5.21 -22.12 -6.38
N ARG A 376 -4.29 -21.83 -5.46
CA ARG A 376 -3.35 -20.73 -5.61
C ARG A 376 -2.32 -20.92 -6.72
N ALA A 377 -1.86 -22.16 -6.95
CA ALA A 377 -1.00 -22.46 -8.09
C ALA A 377 -1.76 -22.27 -9.42
N MET A 378 -3.04 -22.66 -9.46
CA MET A 378 -3.91 -22.40 -10.61
C MET A 378 -4.12 -20.89 -10.82
N GLN A 379 -4.27 -20.11 -9.74
CA GLN A 379 -4.36 -18.66 -9.80
C GLN A 379 -3.08 -18.00 -10.33
N ASP A 380 -1.89 -18.51 -9.97
CA ASP A 380 -0.62 -18.04 -10.58
C ASP A 380 -0.54 -18.37 -12.07
N PHE A 381 -0.90 -19.60 -12.46
CA PHE A 381 -0.95 -19.98 -13.86
C PHE A 381 -1.89 -19.07 -14.67
N TYR A 382 -3.04 -18.71 -14.10
CA TYR A 382 -3.96 -17.73 -14.65
C TYR A 382 -3.30 -16.37 -14.87
N LEU A 383 -2.68 -15.77 -13.84
CA LEU A 383 -2.03 -14.47 -13.98
C LEU A 383 -0.89 -14.49 -15.01
N ARG A 384 -0.10 -15.57 -15.08
CA ARG A 384 0.92 -15.73 -16.13
C ARG A 384 0.31 -15.86 -17.53
N THR A 385 -0.81 -16.56 -17.66
CA THR A 385 -1.54 -16.69 -18.93
C THR A 385 -2.08 -15.34 -19.39
N LEU A 386 -2.68 -14.56 -18.48
CA LEU A 386 -3.14 -13.20 -18.78
C LEU A 386 -1.97 -12.31 -19.21
N TYR A 387 -0.83 -12.38 -18.52
CA TYR A 387 0.35 -11.61 -18.90
C TYR A 387 0.86 -11.99 -20.29
N SER A 388 0.87 -13.29 -20.63
CA SER A 388 1.28 -13.74 -21.97
C SER A 388 0.34 -13.20 -23.07
N LEU A 389 -0.98 -13.21 -22.84
CA LEU A 389 -1.95 -12.59 -23.74
C LEU A 389 -1.73 -11.07 -23.85
N PHE A 390 -1.45 -10.39 -22.73
CA PHE A 390 -1.13 -8.97 -22.70
C PHE A 390 0.09 -8.65 -23.57
N GLU A 391 1.19 -9.39 -23.44
CA GLU A 391 2.39 -9.19 -24.25
C GLU A 391 2.10 -9.37 -25.75
N ASN A 392 1.22 -10.30 -26.10
CA ASN A 392 0.84 -10.61 -27.48
C ASN A 392 -0.24 -9.69 -28.10
N GLY A 393 -0.63 -8.59 -27.44
CA GLY A 393 -1.50 -7.57 -28.04
C GLY A 393 -3.00 -7.73 -27.75
N TYR A 394 -3.37 -8.48 -26.72
CA TYR A 394 -4.77 -8.77 -26.37
C TYR A 394 -5.32 -7.89 -25.24
N SER A 395 -4.84 -6.65 -25.08
CA SER A 395 -5.28 -5.76 -23.98
C SER A 395 -6.78 -5.44 -24.02
N GLU A 396 -7.36 -5.30 -25.21
CA GLU A 396 -8.80 -5.10 -25.37
C GLU A 396 -9.61 -6.30 -24.83
N TYR A 397 -9.20 -7.52 -25.18
CA TYR A 397 -9.83 -8.75 -24.68
C TYR A 397 -9.76 -8.83 -23.15
N LEU A 398 -8.58 -8.63 -22.59
CA LEU A 398 -8.37 -8.70 -21.13
C LEU A 398 -9.26 -7.70 -20.38
N THR A 399 -9.50 -6.52 -20.96
CA THR A 399 -10.39 -5.52 -20.36
C THR A 399 -11.83 -6.05 -20.19
N THR A 400 -12.28 -6.97 -21.06
CA THR A 400 -13.62 -7.59 -20.94
C THR A 400 -13.77 -8.52 -19.74
N ILE A 401 -12.66 -8.95 -19.14
CA ILE A 401 -12.64 -9.86 -17.97
C ILE A 401 -12.74 -9.07 -16.65
N LEU A 402 -12.43 -7.77 -16.66
CA LEU A 402 -12.29 -6.94 -15.44
C LEU A 402 -13.61 -6.36 -14.91
N HIS A 403 -14.70 -6.46 -15.67
CA HIS A 403 -15.99 -5.85 -15.34
C HIS A 403 -15.93 -4.40 -14.82
N PRO A 404 -15.24 -3.47 -15.52
CA PRO A 404 -15.12 -2.08 -15.09
C PRO A 404 -16.48 -1.36 -15.05
N GLU A 405 -17.49 -1.85 -15.76
CA GLU A 405 -18.87 -1.36 -15.77
C GLU A 405 -19.54 -1.39 -14.39
N TYR A 406 -19.13 -2.26 -13.46
CA TYR A 406 -19.69 -2.26 -12.10
C TYR A 406 -19.51 -0.92 -11.40
N ALA A 407 -18.45 -0.17 -11.72
CA ALA A 407 -18.24 1.18 -11.20
C ALA A 407 -19.40 2.15 -11.49
N LEU A 408 -20.22 1.88 -12.50
CA LEU A 408 -21.33 2.72 -12.95
C LEU A 408 -22.66 2.38 -12.28
N PHE A 409 -22.62 1.67 -11.15
CA PHE A 409 -23.79 1.36 -10.35
C PHE A 409 -23.66 1.89 -8.91
N LYS A 410 -24.79 1.99 -8.23
CA LYS A 410 -24.92 2.17 -6.79
C LYS A 410 -25.65 0.95 -6.23
N VAL A 411 -25.14 0.43 -5.12
CA VAL A 411 -25.73 -0.74 -4.44
C VAL A 411 -26.53 -0.26 -3.24
N LYS A 412 -27.71 -0.86 -3.02
CA LYS A 412 -28.51 -0.72 -1.81
C LYS A 412 -28.88 -2.11 -1.30
N PHE A 413 -28.58 -2.39 -0.04
CA PHE A 413 -28.98 -3.63 0.63
C PHE A 413 -30.36 -3.48 1.27
N ASP A 414 -31.14 -4.56 1.22
CA ASP A 414 -32.38 -4.73 1.95
C ASP A 414 -32.14 -5.60 3.20
N LYS A 415 -32.75 -5.19 4.33
CA LYS A 415 -32.58 -5.82 5.65
C LYS A 415 -31.12 -6.09 6.03
N LEU A 416 -30.26 -5.10 5.81
CA LEU A 416 -28.84 -5.19 6.17
C LEU A 416 -28.66 -5.18 7.69
N ASP A 417 -27.99 -6.20 8.21
CA ASP A 417 -27.40 -6.19 9.55
C ASP A 417 -25.91 -5.85 9.45
N SER A 418 -25.57 -4.63 9.85
CA SER A 418 -24.18 -4.15 9.86
C SER A 418 -23.29 -4.82 10.91
N SER A 419 -23.85 -5.51 11.90
CA SER A 419 -23.13 -6.14 13.00
C SER A 419 -22.59 -7.53 12.66
N ASP A 420 -23.23 -8.18 11.69
CA ASP A 420 -22.90 -9.53 11.21
C ASP A 420 -22.69 -9.60 9.69
N LEU A 421 -22.87 -8.47 8.98
CA LEU A 421 -22.71 -8.33 7.53
C LEU A 421 -23.67 -9.22 6.70
N THR A 422 -24.85 -9.48 7.25
CA THR A 422 -25.91 -10.24 6.58
C THR A 422 -26.95 -9.30 5.98
N PHE A 423 -27.63 -9.75 4.93
CA PHE A 423 -28.68 -8.99 4.24
C PHE A 423 -29.64 -9.97 3.55
N ALA A 424 -30.88 -9.55 3.30
CA ALA A 424 -31.86 -10.39 2.62
C ALA A 424 -31.69 -10.34 1.09
N SER A 425 -31.46 -9.15 0.54
CA SER A 425 -31.23 -8.96 -0.89
C SER A 425 -30.50 -7.64 -1.14
N PHE A 426 -30.13 -7.37 -2.39
CA PHE A 426 -29.59 -6.08 -2.82
C PHE A 426 -30.19 -5.64 -4.15
N SER A 427 -30.11 -4.35 -4.43
CA SER A 427 -30.48 -3.74 -5.71
C SER A 427 -29.34 -2.88 -6.25
N LYS A 428 -29.23 -2.82 -7.58
CA LYS A 428 -28.28 -1.97 -8.30
C LYS A 428 -29.03 -0.91 -9.10
N THR A 429 -28.66 0.35 -8.92
CA THR A 429 -29.18 1.45 -9.75
C THR A 429 -28.05 2.08 -10.58
N PRO A 430 -28.26 2.32 -11.89
CA PRO A 430 -27.25 2.97 -12.72
C PRO A 430 -26.91 4.37 -12.21
N ILE A 431 -25.63 4.73 -12.27
CA ILE A 431 -25.12 6.05 -11.95
C ILE A 431 -23.99 6.42 -12.92
N ASN A 432 -24.16 7.53 -13.63
CA ASN A 432 -23.18 8.00 -14.60
C ASN A 432 -22.64 9.38 -14.18
N THR A 433 -21.57 9.38 -13.40
CA THR A 433 -20.88 10.62 -12.98
C THR A 433 -19.42 10.61 -13.43
N LYS A 434 -18.80 11.79 -13.55
CA LYS A 434 -17.36 11.90 -13.87
C LYS A 434 -16.50 11.10 -12.89
N LEU A 435 -16.87 11.07 -11.60
CA LEU A 435 -16.16 10.31 -10.57
C LEU A 435 -16.23 8.79 -10.81
N ARG A 436 -17.42 8.25 -11.13
CA ARG A 436 -17.60 6.82 -11.39
C ARG A 436 -16.89 6.37 -12.68
N ASN A 437 -16.94 7.20 -13.73
CA ASN A 437 -16.16 6.95 -14.94
C ASN A 437 -14.66 6.95 -14.68
N SER A 438 -14.17 7.90 -13.88
CA SER A 438 -12.76 7.94 -13.46
C SER A 438 -12.36 6.68 -12.67
N LEU A 439 -13.20 6.21 -11.74
CA LEU A 439 -12.95 4.96 -11.01
C LEU A 439 -12.85 3.77 -11.97
N SER A 440 -13.78 3.66 -12.90
CA SER A 440 -13.85 2.60 -13.90
C SER A 440 -12.58 2.55 -14.78
N ASN A 441 -12.07 3.69 -15.22
CA ASN A 441 -10.81 3.78 -15.98
C ASN A 441 -9.58 3.44 -15.13
N ARG A 442 -9.58 3.87 -13.86
CA ARG A 442 -8.51 3.61 -12.90
C ARG A 442 -8.37 2.13 -12.59
N ILE A 443 -9.47 1.41 -12.45
CA ILE A 443 -9.49 -0.04 -12.19
C ILE A 443 -8.73 -0.80 -13.28
N ILE A 444 -9.00 -0.48 -14.54
CA ILE A 444 -8.32 -1.08 -15.69
C ILE A 444 -6.82 -0.80 -15.61
N ARG A 445 -6.45 0.47 -15.40
CA ARG A 445 -5.03 0.85 -15.27
C ARG A 445 -4.34 0.06 -14.15
N ILE A 446 -4.95 -0.01 -12.97
CA ILE A 446 -4.42 -0.74 -11.81
C ILE A 446 -4.23 -2.22 -12.14
N ALA A 447 -5.23 -2.87 -12.73
CA ALA A 447 -5.17 -4.30 -13.04
C ALA A 447 -3.99 -4.63 -13.98
N PHE A 448 -3.80 -3.83 -15.03
CA PHE A 448 -2.67 -4.00 -15.96
C PHE A 448 -1.30 -3.67 -15.33
N GLU A 449 -1.21 -2.58 -14.56
CA GLU A 449 0.02 -2.23 -13.83
C GLU A 449 0.43 -3.36 -12.87
N GLU A 450 -0.53 -3.91 -12.14
CA GLU A 450 -0.29 -4.99 -11.19
C GLU A 450 0.00 -6.33 -11.87
N LEU A 451 -0.57 -6.58 -13.05
CA LEU A 451 -0.22 -7.74 -13.87
C LEU A 451 1.26 -7.70 -14.31
N MET A 452 1.74 -6.54 -14.77
CA MET A 452 3.15 -6.33 -15.13
C MET A 452 4.06 -6.49 -13.91
N LEU A 453 3.66 -5.92 -12.76
CA LEU A 453 4.41 -6.07 -11.51
C LEU A 453 4.43 -7.52 -11.01
N TYR A 454 3.33 -8.26 -11.19
CA TYR A 454 3.22 -9.66 -10.81
C TYR A 454 4.22 -10.53 -11.57
N GLN A 455 4.33 -10.35 -12.89
CA GLN A 455 5.27 -11.10 -13.70
C GLN A 455 6.72 -10.92 -13.24
N GLY A 456 7.10 -9.71 -12.83
CA GLY A 456 8.44 -9.41 -12.32
C GLY A 456 8.78 -10.05 -10.96
N LYS A 457 7.82 -10.66 -10.25
CA LYS A 457 8.05 -11.30 -8.95
C LYS A 457 8.68 -12.69 -9.12
N SER A 458 9.61 -13.04 -8.24
CA SER A 458 10.11 -14.42 -8.11
C SER A 458 9.00 -15.37 -7.64
N ILE A 459 9.16 -16.68 -7.85
CA ILE A 459 8.20 -17.70 -7.35
C ILE A 459 8.00 -17.56 -5.82
N VAL A 460 9.07 -17.28 -5.08
CA VAL A 460 9.03 -17.07 -3.62
C VAL A 460 8.20 -15.84 -3.27
N ASP A 461 8.34 -14.75 -4.01
CA ASP A 461 7.59 -13.51 -3.76
C ASP A 461 6.12 -13.62 -4.15
N ARG A 462 5.79 -14.48 -5.13
CA ARG A 462 4.40 -14.89 -5.44
C ARG A 462 3.82 -15.78 -4.36
N LYS A 463 4.66 -16.31 -3.46
CA LYS A 463 4.39 -17.26 -2.37
C LYS A 463 3.63 -18.51 -2.83
N VAL A 464 3.93 -18.98 -4.03
CA VAL A 464 3.41 -20.23 -4.61
C VAL A 464 4.49 -21.31 -4.47
N ARG A 465 4.09 -22.58 -4.34
CA ARG A 465 5.04 -23.69 -4.29
C ARG A 465 5.50 -24.04 -5.71
N LYS A 466 6.81 -24.04 -5.95
CA LYS A 466 7.43 -24.27 -7.26
C LYS A 466 6.97 -25.57 -7.94
N ILE A 467 6.85 -26.65 -7.17
CA ILE A 467 6.42 -27.97 -7.67
C ILE A 467 5.08 -27.91 -8.41
N TYR A 468 4.17 -27.01 -7.98
CA TYR A 468 2.87 -26.83 -8.62
C TYR A 468 2.92 -25.87 -9.82
N VAL A 469 3.92 -24.99 -9.92
CA VAL A 469 4.05 -23.99 -11.00
C VAL A 469 4.58 -24.62 -12.28
N ASP A 470 5.56 -25.53 -12.15
CA ASP A 470 6.27 -26.14 -13.27
C ASP A 470 5.34 -27.03 -14.13
N ASN A 471 4.32 -27.65 -13.50
CA ASN A 471 3.31 -28.51 -14.14
C ASN A 471 2.46 -27.81 -15.21
N PHE A 472 2.42 -26.47 -15.23
CA PHE A 472 1.50 -25.72 -16.07
C PHE A 472 2.19 -24.89 -17.16
N SER A 473 3.53 -24.84 -17.18
CA SER A 473 4.30 -23.93 -18.06
C SER A 473 4.03 -24.14 -19.56
N GLY A 474 4.00 -25.38 -20.05
CA GLY A 474 3.79 -25.69 -21.47
C GLY A 474 2.37 -25.40 -22.01
N LYS A 475 1.39 -25.13 -21.15
CA LYS A 475 0.01 -24.84 -21.57
C LYS A 475 -0.25 -23.38 -21.92
N ILE A 476 0.65 -22.47 -21.52
CA ILE A 476 0.53 -21.04 -21.87
C ILE A 476 0.65 -20.86 -23.39
N ASP A 477 1.61 -21.54 -24.02
CA ASP A 477 1.86 -21.43 -25.46
C ASP A 477 0.68 -21.95 -26.30
N GLU A 478 -0.03 -22.98 -25.81
CA GLU A 478 -1.27 -23.45 -26.44
C GLU A 478 -2.36 -22.35 -26.44
N VAL A 479 -2.50 -21.63 -25.32
CA VAL A 479 -3.46 -20.52 -25.20
C VAL A 479 -3.09 -19.37 -26.14
N VAL A 480 -1.81 -18.98 -26.18
CA VAL A 480 -1.32 -17.93 -27.08
C VAL A 480 -1.50 -18.32 -28.55
N THR A 481 -1.27 -19.58 -28.89
CA THR A 481 -1.46 -20.09 -30.24
C THR A 481 -2.92 -19.99 -30.67
N GLU A 482 -3.87 -20.31 -29.79
CA GLU A 482 -5.28 -20.08 -30.08
C GLU A 482 -5.61 -18.59 -30.20
N ALA A 483 -5.07 -17.76 -29.32
CA ALA A 483 -5.29 -16.32 -29.35
C ALA A 483 -4.90 -15.73 -30.71
N LYS A 484 -3.78 -16.18 -31.29
CA LYS A 484 -3.28 -15.76 -32.61
C LYS A 484 -4.25 -16.03 -33.77
N LYS A 485 -5.23 -16.92 -33.62
CA LYS A 485 -6.31 -17.12 -34.60
C LYS A 485 -7.30 -15.95 -34.64
N VAL A 486 -7.32 -15.11 -33.60
CA VAL A 486 -8.06 -13.85 -33.58
C VAL A 486 -7.13 -12.74 -34.06
N PRO A 487 -7.36 -12.15 -35.26
CA PRO A 487 -6.49 -11.12 -35.81
C PRO A 487 -6.47 -9.87 -34.93
N LEU A 488 -5.29 -9.25 -34.79
CA LEU A 488 -5.12 -8.01 -34.04
C LEU A 488 -5.73 -6.82 -34.81
N SER A 489 -6.95 -6.42 -34.41
CA SER A 489 -7.63 -5.25 -34.99
C SER A 489 -6.92 -3.94 -34.64
N GLN A 490 -7.29 -2.86 -35.33
CA GLN A 490 -6.76 -1.53 -35.01
C GLN A 490 -7.15 -1.09 -33.59
N ASP A 491 -8.33 -1.44 -33.11
CA ASP A 491 -8.76 -1.12 -31.75
C ASP A 491 -7.92 -1.88 -30.70
N MET A 492 -7.57 -3.15 -30.95
CA MET A 492 -6.65 -3.90 -30.08
C MET A 492 -5.29 -3.22 -29.99
N LYS A 493 -4.72 -2.81 -31.13
CA LYS A 493 -3.45 -2.06 -31.17
C LYS A 493 -3.55 -0.74 -30.41
N ASN A 494 -4.68 -0.05 -30.50
CA ASN A 494 -4.92 1.20 -29.76
C ASN A 494 -4.98 0.97 -28.25
N TRP A 495 -5.65 -0.09 -27.80
CA TRP A 495 -5.68 -0.52 -26.40
C TRP A 495 -4.29 -0.83 -25.88
N ASP A 496 -3.52 -1.64 -26.59
CA ASP A 496 -2.15 -1.98 -26.22
C ASP A 496 -1.27 -0.74 -26.12
N LYS A 497 -1.33 0.16 -27.11
CA LYS A 497 -0.61 1.44 -27.07
C LYS A 497 -1.01 2.27 -25.84
N ALA A 498 -2.29 2.34 -25.51
CA ALA A 498 -2.76 3.12 -24.37
C ALA A 498 -2.27 2.54 -23.03
N ILE A 499 -2.32 1.22 -22.85
CA ILE A 499 -1.94 0.55 -21.60
C ILE A 499 -0.42 0.50 -21.41
N LYS A 500 0.33 0.14 -22.45
CA LYS A 500 1.80 -0.04 -22.41
C LYS A 500 2.57 1.28 -22.43
N ALA A 501 1.93 2.39 -22.81
CA ALA A 501 2.60 3.69 -22.85
C ALA A 501 3.25 4.06 -21.50
N ASN A 502 4.51 4.49 -21.57
CA ASN A 502 5.24 5.06 -20.44
C ASN A 502 4.87 6.55 -20.26
N ILE A 503 3.66 6.78 -19.76
CA ILE A 503 3.06 8.10 -19.56
C ILE A 503 2.48 8.21 -18.15
N SER A 504 2.13 9.43 -17.73
CA SER A 504 1.51 9.64 -16.43
C SER A 504 0.19 8.88 -16.28
N SER A 505 -0.13 8.45 -15.05
CA SER A 505 -1.38 7.73 -14.74
C SER A 505 -2.63 8.49 -15.21
N ALA A 506 -2.66 9.81 -15.05
CA ALA A 506 -3.77 10.65 -15.51
C ALA A 506 -3.93 10.62 -17.04
N LYS A 507 -2.83 10.66 -17.79
CA LYS A 507 -2.89 10.56 -19.25
C LYS A 507 -3.28 9.16 -19.71
N LYS A 508 -2.80 8.12 -19.02
CA LYS A 508 -3.20 6.73 -19.26
C LYS A 508 -4.69 6.51 -19.02
N GLU A 509 -5.22 7.00 -17.91
CA GLU A 509 -6.67 6.96 -17.61
C GLU A 509 -7.50 7.73 -18.65
N SER A 510 -7.00 8.87 -19.14
CA SER A 510 -7.63 9.61 -20.25
C SER A 510 -7.68 8.80 -21.54
N ASN A 511 -6.58 8.14 -21.92
CA ASN A 511 -6.53 7.31 -23.13
C ASN A 511 -7.47 6.11 -23.01
N ILE A 512 -7.50 5.44 -21.86
CA ILE A 512 -8.45 4.34 -21.56
C ILE A 512 -9.89 4.84 -21.70
N SER A 513 -10.19 6.03 -21.17
CA SER A 513 -11.53 6.64 -21.27
C SER A 513 -12.00 6.78 -22.72
N SER A 514 -11.14 7.26 -23.61
CA SER A 514 -11.46 7.45 -25.03
C SER A 514 -11.66 6.14 -25.79
N LEU A 515 -11.04 5.05 -25.34
CA LEU A 515 -11.23 3.74 -25.94
C LEU A 515 -12.50 3.06 -25.44
N ARG A 516 -12.80 3.17 -24.15
CA ARG A 516 -14.02 2.58 -23.55
C ARG A 516 -15.32 3.19 -24.04
N SER A 517 -15.31 4.45 -24.47
CA SER A 517 -16.49 5.04 -25.10
C SER A 517 -16.89 4.30 -26.38
N LYS A 518 -15.96 3.56 -26.99
CA LYS A 518 -16.28 2.58 -28.04
C LYS A 518 -16.69 1.27 -27.36
N LYS A 519 -17.92 0.81 -27.61
CA LYS A 519 -18.39 -0.47 -27.09
C LYS A 519 -17.50 -1.60 -27.60
N ILE A 520 -16.92 -2.40 -26.69
CA ILE A 520 -16.14 -3.58 -27.06
C ILE A 520 -17.12 -4.67 -27.52
N ASP A 521 -16.97 -5.15 -28.76
CA ASP A 521 -17.68 -6.34 -29.22
C ASP A 521 -17.01 -7.58 -28.60
N SER A 522 -17.61 -8.15 -27.57
CA SER A 522 -17.09 -9.34 -26.90
C SER A 522 -17.26 -10.62 -27.74
N LYS A 523 -18.16 -10.63 -28.74
CA LYS A 523 -18.46 -11.84 -29.52
C LYS A 523 -17.24 -12.34 -30.30
N LYS A 524 -16.37 -11.42 -30.76
CA LYS A 524 -15.12 -11.76 -31.45
C LYS A 524 -14.13 -12.58 -30.59
N TYR A 525 -14.29 -12.58 -29.26
CA TYR A 525 -13.43 -13.31 -28.33
C TYR A 525 -14.04 -14.61 -27.79
N THR A 526 -15.19 -15.04 -28.33
CA THR A 526 -15.90 -16.24 -27.84
C THR A 526 -15.04 -17.50 -27.94
N ALA A 527 -14.39 -17.71 -29.09
CA ALA A 527 -13.52 -18.88 -29.31
C ALA A 527 -12.33 -18.91 -28.35
N LEU A 528 -11.63 -17.78 -28.20
CA LEU A 528 -10.51 -17.63 -27.26
C LEU A 528 -10.97 -17.88 -25.81
N SER A 529 -12.09 -17.30 -25.40
CA SER A 529 -12.64 -17.49 -24.05
C SER A 529 -13.02 -18.96 -23.79
N LYS A 530 -13.60 -19.64 -24.79
CA LYS A 530 -13.92 -21.07 -24.71
C LYS A 530 -12.66 -21.91 -24.57
N LYS A 531 -11.61 -21.62 -25.36
CA LYS A 531 -10.33 -22.33 -25.26
C LYS A 531 -9.66 -22.12 -23.91
N LEU A 532 -9.66 -20.88 -23.41
CA LEU A 532 -9.10 -20.57 -22.10
C LEU A 532 -9.79 -21.42 -21.02
N ARG A 533 -11.12 -21.41 -20.96
CA ARG A 533 -11.90 -22.25 -20.03
C ARG A 533 -11.60 -23.74 -20.20
N GLN A 534 -11.46 -24.23 -21.43
CA GLN A 534 -11.12 -25.63 -21.71
C GLN A 534 -9.75 -26.00 -21.11
N VAL A 535 -8.72 -25.17 -21.30
CA VAL A 535 -7.38 -25.42 -20.75
C VAL A 535 -7.43 -25.52 -19.21
N PHE A 536 -8.09 -24.59 -18.54
CA PHE A 536 -8.23 -24.61 -17.08
C PHE A 536 -9.02 -25.83 -16.57
N SER A 537 -10.05 -26.25 -17.31
CA SER A 537 -10.82 -27.46 -17.00
C SER A 537 -9.98 -28.73 -17.13
N ILE A 538 -9.23 -28.88 -18.23
CA ILE A 538 -8.34 -30.04 -18.44
C ILE A 538 -7.25 -30.11 -17.37
N LEU A 539 -6.62 -28.98 -17.06
CA LEU A 539 -5.59 -28.91 -16.02
C LEU A 539 -6.15 -29.29 -14.64
N SER A 540 -7.33 -28.78 -14.30
CA SER A 540 -8.00 -29.14 -13.04
C SER A 540 -8.40 -30.62 -13.00
N GLY A 541 -8.89 -31.17 -14.12
CA GLY A 541 -9.29 -32.57 -14.25
C GLY A 541 -8.12 -33.53 -14.04
N SER A 542 -6.97 -33.22 -14.64
CA SER A 542 -5.72 -34.01 -14.53
C SER A 542 -4.97 -33.81 -13.21
N THR A 543 -5.27 -32.76 -12.45
CA THR A 543 -4.65 -32.52 -11.14
C THR A 543 -5.24 -33.46 -10.09
N ALA A 544 -4.37 -34.21 -9.40
CA ALA A 544 -4.71 -35.02 -8.24
C ALA A 544 -4.23 -34.33 -6.95
N ILE A 545 -5.15 -33.96 -6.07
CA ILE A 545 -4.83 -33.39 -4.75
C ILE A 545 -4.82 -34.52 -3.71
N PRO A 546 -3.73 -34.71 -2.94
CA PRO A 546 -3.66 -35.72 -1.89
C PRO A 546 -4.39 -35.24 -0.63
N LEU A 547 -5.71 -35.38 -0.62
CA LEU A 547 -6.56 -35.16 0.57
C LEU A 547 -6.62 -36.43 1.43
N SER A 548 -6.93 -36.25 2.71
CA SER A 548 -6.96 -37.33 3.73
C SER A 548 -8.19 -38.24 3.71
#